data_AF-A0A5C9AP84-F1
#
_entry.id   AF-A0A5C9AP84-F1
#
_cell.length_a   1.000
_cell.length_b   1.000
_cell.length_c   1.000
_cell.angle_alpha   90.00
_cell.angle_beta   90.00
_cell.angle_gamma   90.00
#
_symmetry.space_group_name_H-M   'P 1'
#
loop_
_entity.id
_entity.type
_entity.pdbx_description
1 polymer ?
#
loop_
_entity_poly.entity_id
_entity_poly.type
_entity_poly.pdbx_seq_one_letter_code
_entity_poly.pdbx_strand_id
1 'polypeptide(L)'
;MNFSSELLNKGNKTPAFSISIEGKDITTVLENRLMGLTLTDNRGFEADQLDLELDDADGKIVLPRRGAVIMLALGWKGQPLFPKGAFTVDEIEHTGAPDRLTIRARSADFRETLNTRREKSWHKTTVGEVVKEIAARHKLKMALGKDLSDKPVEHIDQTNESDGSFLMRLARQYGAIASVKNGNLLFIRQGQGKSATGKPLPVITITR
;
A
#
# COMPACT_ATOMS: atom_id res chain seq x y z
N MET A 1 -47.24 6.13 17.71
CA MET A 1 -46.09 6.82 18.32
C MET A 1 -44.95 6.76 17.31
N ASN A 2 -44.66 7.89 16.66
CA ASN A 2 -43.55 7.98 15.71
C ASN A 2 -42.25 8.11 16.50
N PHE A 3 -41.48 7.02 16.55
CA PHE A 3 -40.09 7.12 16.96
C PHE A 3 -39.32 7.80 15.83
N SER A 4 -39.06 9.10 16.00
CA SER A 4 -38.19 9.85 15.11
C SER A 4 -36.82 9.17 15.05
N SER A 5 -36.46 8.68 13.85
CA SER A 5 -35.16 8.08 13.51
C SER A 5 -33.95 8.97 13.82
N GLU A 6 -34.18 10.24 14.13
CA GLU A 6 -33.17 11.23 14.53
C GLU A 6 -32.48 10.92 15.87
N LEU A 7 -33.13 10.21 16.80
CA LEU A 7 -32.54 9.92 18.12
C LEU A 7 -31.54 8.75 18.13
N LEU A 8 -31.49 7.93 17.08
CA LEU A 8 -30.48 6.88 16.89
C LEU A 8 -29.21 7.40 16.20
N ASN A 9 -29.16 8.69 15.81
CA ASN A 9 -28.13 9.22 14.92
C ASN A 9 -27.07 10.11 15.62
N LYS A 10 -26.93 10.01 16.95
CA LYS A 10 -25.80 10.61 17.70
C LYS A 10 -24.71 9.55 17.94
N GLY A 11 -24.04 9.14 16.87
CA GLY A 11 -22.84 8.28 16.99
C GLY A 11 -22.64 7.23 15.90
N ASN A 12 -23.60 7.02 15.00
CA ASN A 12 -23.48 6.03 13.93
C ASN A 12 -22.53 6.54 12.83
N LYS A 13 -21.25 6.24 12.99
CA LYS A 13 -20.26 6.43 11.94
C LYS A 13 -20.53 5.39 10.84
N THR A 14 -21.11 5.84 9.72
CA THR A 14 -21.30 4.99 8.54
C THR A 14 -19.99 4.96 7.73
N PRO A 15 -19.39 3.79 7.48
CA PRO A 15 -18.20 3.70 6.64
C PRO A 15 -18.51 4.16 5.23
N ALA A 16 -17.54 4.81 4.59
CA ALA A 16 -17.62 5.26 3.21
C ALA A 16 -16.32 4.91 2.49
N PHE A 17 -16.44 4.66 1.19
CA PHE A 17 -15.31 4.37 0.31
C PHE A 17 -15.44 5.18 -0.98
N SER A 18 -14.33 5.32 -1.68
CA SER A 18 -14.31 5.78 -3.06
C SER A 18 -13.37 4.89 -3.84
N ILE A 19 -13.85 4.42 -4.98
CA ILE A 19 -13.11 3.58 -5.90
C ILE A 19 -13.18 4.22 -7.28
N SER A 20 -12.00 4.47 -7.86
CA SER A 20 -11.88 4.83 -9.27
C SER A 20 -11.05 3.79 -10.01
N ILE A 21 -11.45 3.48 -11.24
CA ILE A 21 -10.73 2.58 -12.14
C ILE A 21 -10.28 3.40 -13.34
N GLU A 22 -8.97 3.41 -13.63
CA GLU A 22 -8.38 4.16 -14.75
C GLU A 22 -8.78 5.65 -14.76
N GLY A 23 -8.92 6.24 -13.58
CA GLY A 23 -9.31 7.65 -13.40
C GLY A 23 -10.81 7.93 -13.51
N LYS A 24 -11.64 6.94 -13.81
CA LYS A 24 -13.10 7.05 -13.77
C LYS A 24 -13.63 6.64 -12.40
N ASP A 25 -14.34 7.54 -11.73
CA ASP A 25 -15.04 7.22 -10.50
C ASP A 25 -16.21 6.27 -10.78
N ILE A 26 -16.22 5.12 -10.09
CA ILE A 26 -17.26 4.10 -10.19
C ILE A 26 -17.93 3.83 -8.84
N THR A 27 -17.68 4.68 -7.84
CA THR A 27 -18.13 4.51 -6.45
C THR A 27 -19.64 4.24 -6.38
N THR A 28 -20.46 5.07 -7.03
CA THR A 28 -21.94 4.92 -7.01
C THR A 28 -22.42 3.62 -7.68
N VAL A 29 -21.67 3.09 -8.65
CA VAL A 29 -21.99 1.80 -9.28
C VAL A 29 -21.69 0.66 -8.32
N LEU A 30 -20.58 0.76 -7.60
CA LEU A 30 -20.15 -0.24 -6.62
C LEU A 30 -20.93 -0.17 -5.31
N GLU A 31 -21.45 1.00 -4.90
CA GLU A 31 -22.20 1.15 -3.63
C GLU A 31 -23.36 0.17 -3.50
N ASN A 32 -24.04 -0.17 -4.60
CA ASN A 32 -25.17 -1.10 -4.59
C ASN A 32 -24.78 -2.57 -4.76
N ARG A 33 -23.50 -2.85 -5.05
CA ARG A 33 -23.00 -4.18 -5.44
C ARG A 33 -21.89 -4.68 -4.53
N LEU A 34 -21.20 -3.80 -3.82
CA LEU A 34 -20.07 -4.15 -2.96
C LEU A 34 -20.57 -4.94 -1.75
N MET A 35 -20.23 -6.22 -1.74
CA MET A 35 -20.51 -7.14 -0.63
C MET A 35 -19.39 -7.08 0.42
N GLY A 36 -18.15 -6.93 -0.02
CA GLY A 36 -16.98 -6.94 0.84
C GLY A 36 -15.81 -6.18 0.23
N LEU A 37 -15.02 -5.53 1.10
CA LEU A 37 -13.76 -4.90 0.76
C LEU A 37 -12.73 -5.26 1.81
N THR A 38 -11.64 -5.88 1.37
CA THR A 38 -10.51 -6.22 2.22
C THR A 38 -9.27 -5.52 1.70
N LEU A 39 -8.63 -4.71 2.55
CA LEU A 39 -7.33 -4.11 2.28
C LEU A 39 -6.30 -4.72 3.25
N THR A 40 -5.28 -5.37 2.71
CA THR A 40 -4.17 -5.95 3.45
C THR A 40 -2.89 -5.16 3.19
N ASP A 41 -2.43 -4.43 4.21
CA ASP A 41 -1.16 -3.72 4.20
C ASP A 41 -0.01 -4.65 4.64
N ASN A 42 0.90 -4.95 3.72
CA ASN A 42 2.05 -5.79 3.98
C ASN A 42 3.31 -4.97 4.35
N ARG A 43 4.25 -5.63 5.02
CA ARG A 43 5.54 -5.07 5.43
C ARG A 43 6.65 -5.50 4.47
N GLY A 44 7.74 -4.74 4.44
CA GLY A 44 8.88 -5.05 3.59
C GLY A 44 8.60 -4.78 2.12
N PHE A 45 8.97 -5.74 1.27
CA PHE A 45 8.84 -5.68 -0.19
C PHE A 45 7.68 -6.53 -0.73
N GLU A 46 6.75 -6.91 0.14
CA GLU A 46 5.51 -7.56 -0.25
C GLU A 46 4.49 -6.51 -0.71
N ALA A 47 3.87 -6.74 -1.87
CA ALA A 47 2.81 -5.88 -2.36
C ALA A 47 1.58 -5.95 -1.44
N ASP A 48 0.90 -4.83 -1.29
CA ASP A 48 -0.38 -4.74 -0.60
C ASP A 48 -1.45 -5.38 -1.47
N GLN A 49 -2.48 -5.94 -0.84
CA GLN A 49 -3.58 -6.60 -1.54
C GLN A 49 -4.90 -5.90 -1.26
N LEU A 50 -5.68 -5.69 -2.32
CA LEU A 50 -7.05 -5.24 -2.29
C LEU A 50 -7.94 -6.34 -2.90
N ASP A 51 -8.89 -6.84 -2.12
CA ASP A 51 -9.93 -7.75 -2.59
C ASP A 51 -11.27 -7.02 -2.54
N LEU A 52 -12.00 -7.03 -3.66
CA LEU A 52 -13.36 -6.51 -3.78
C LEU A 52 -14.29 -7.67 -4.12
N GLU A 53 -15.31 -7.87 -3.30
CA GLU A 53 -16.39 -8.85 -3.55
C GLU A 53 -17.65 -8.11 -3.99
N LEU A 54 -18.15 -8.44 -5.17
CA LEU A 54 -19.30 -7.78 -5.79
C LEU A 54 -20.43 -8.78 -6.07
N ASP A 55 -21.67 -8.31 -5.91
CA ASP A 55 -22.88 -8.99 -6.34
C ASP A 55 -23.09 -8.80 -7.85
N ASP A 56 -23.00 -9.92 -8.59
CA ASP A 56 -23.25 -9.99 -10.03
C ASP A 56 -24.44 -10.90 -10.37
N ALA A 57 -25.41 -11.05 -9.46
CA ALA A 57 -26.61 -11.88 -9.69
C ALA A 57 -27.44 -11.46 -10.93
N ASP A 58 -27.26 -10.23 -11.43
CA ASP A 58 -27.92 -9.74 -12.65
C ASP A 58 -27.00 -9.70 -13.89
N GLY A 59 -25.73 -10.11 -13.77
CA GLY A 59 -24.75 -10.20 -14.86
C GLY A 59 -24.43 -8.87 -15.54
N LYS A 60 -24.64 -7.74 -14.86
CA LYS A 60 -24.46 -6.39 -15.44
C LYS A 60 -23.10 -5.77 -15.10
N ILE A 61 -22.25 -6.43 -14.31
CA ILE A 61 -20.92 -5.89 -14.01
C ILE A 61 -20.03 -6.03 -15.25
N VAL A 62 -19.57 -4.90 -15.77
CA VAL A 62 -18.50 -4.89 -16.76
C VAL A 62 -17.18 -5.17 -16.05
N LEU A 63 -16.59 -6.32 -16.35
CA LEU A 63 -15.30 -6.73 -15.79
C LEU A 63 -14.21 -5.70 -16.12
N PRO A 64 -13.45 -5.19 -15.13
CA PRO A 64 -12.27 -4.41 -15.43
C PRO A 64 -11.26 -5.28 -16.18
N ARG A 65 -10.40 -4.66 -16.99
CA ARG A 65 -9.32 -5.40 -17.63
C ARG A 65 -8.28 -5.77 -16.58
N ARG A 66 -7.67 -6.95 -16.71
CA ARG A 66 -6.42 -7.25 -15.99
C ARG A 66 -5.38 -6.17 -16.32
N GLY A 67 -4.69 -5.66 -15.31
CA GLY A 67 -3.77 -4.54 -15.43
C GLY A 67 -4.40 -3.15 -15.21
N ALA A 68 -5.73 -3.04 -15.09
CA ALA A 68 -6.37 -1.78 -14.77
C ALA A 68 -5.96 -1.28 -13.37
N VAL A 69 -5.77 0.02 -13.22
CA VAL A 69 -5.39 0.63 -11.94
C VAL A 69 -6.63 1.09 -11.17
N ILE A 70 -6.78 0.56 -9.96
CA ILE A 70 -7.79 0.89 -8.98
C ILE A 70 -7.20 1.85 -7.94
N MET A 71 -7.80 3.02 -7.75
CA MET A 71 -7.48 3.89 -6.62
C MET A 71 -8.55 3.75 -5.55
N LEU A 72 -8.11 3.46 -4.32
CA LEU A 72 -8.99 3.29 -3.16
C LEU A 72 -8.83 4.48 -2.20
N ALA A 73 -9.95 4.98 -1.69
CA ALA A 73 -9.99 5.81 -0.49
C ALA A 73 -11.05 5.28 0.48
N LEU A 74 -10.78 5.38 1.79
CA LEU A 74 -11.65 4.90 2.86
C LEU A 74 -11.85 5.98 3.92
N GLY A 75 -13.02 6.03 4.55
CA GLY A 75 -13.33 6.99 5.60
C GLY A 75 -14.72 6.84 6.15
N TRP A 76 -15.25 7.94 6.68
CA TRP A 76 -16.61 8.02 7.20
C TRP A 76 -17.48 8.90 6.30
N LYS A 77 -18.75 8.52 6.13
CA LYS A 77 -19.71 9.29 5.36
C LYS A 77 -19.80 10.73 5.91
N GLY A 78 -19.72 11.72 5.03
CA GLY A 78 -19.74 13.14 5.39
C GLY A 78 -18.39 13.70 5.87
N GLN A 79 -17.31 12.92 5.84
CA GLN A 79 -15.94 13.37 6.10
C GLN A 79 -15.04 13.16 4.87
N PRO A 80 -13.91 13.89 4.76
CA PRO A 80 -12.91 13.59 3.74
C PRO A 80 -12.45 12.14 3.82
N LEU A 81 -12.47 11.43 2.69
CA LEU A 81 -11.94 10.07 2.59
C LEU A 81 -10.42 10.10 2.55
N PHE A 82 -9.78 9.11 3.15
CA PHE A 82 -8.33 8.96 3.18
C PHE A 82 -7.87 8.06 2.03
N PRO A 83 -7.03 8.56 1.10
CA PRO A 83 -6.45 7.74 0.05
C PRO A 83 -5.62 6.60 0.63
N LYS A 84 -5.85 5.39 0.12
CA LYS A 84 -5.16 4.14 0.53
C LYS A 84 -4.13 3.66 -0.49
N GLY A 85 -4.15 4.22 -1.70
CA GLY A 85 -3.14 3.94 -2.72
C GLY A 85 -3.76 3.48 -4.03
N ALA A 86 -2.88 3.04 -4.93
CA ALA A 86 -3.22 2.51 -6.23
C ALA A 86 -2.86 1.01 -6.31
N PHE A 87 -3.79 0.22 -6.85
CA PHE A 87 -3.72 -1.24 -6.94
C PHE A 87 -4.00 -1.66 -8.37
N THR A 88 -3.14 -2.48 -8.95
CA THR A 88 -3.31 -3.02 -10.30
C THR A 88 -4.09 -4.34 -10.22
N VAL A 89 -5.16 -4.47 -11.00
CA VAL A 89 -5.96 -5.71 -11.09
C VAL A 89 -5.07 -6.84 -11.60
N ASP A 90 -4.94 -7.89 -10.79
CA ASP A 90 -4.16 -9.07 -11.14
C ASP A 90 -5.08 -10.23 -11.53
N GLU A 91 -6.16 -10.44 -10.78
CA GLU A 91 -7.03 -11.59 -10.93
C GLU A 91 -8.50 -11.20 -10.76
N ILE A 92 -9.35 -11.88 -11.52
CA ILE A 92 -10.79 -11.72 -11.49
C ILE A 92 -11.39 -13.12 -11.47
N GLU A 93 -12.04 -13.47 -10.36
CA GLU A 93 -12.69 -14.76 -10.15
C GLU A 93 -14.21 -14.57 -10.19
N HIS A 94 -14.92 -15.49 -10.83
CA HIS A 94 -16.38 -15.54 -10.86
C HIS A 94 -16.84 -16.84 -10.22
N THR A 95 -17.70 -16.76 -9.21
CA THR A 95 -18.28 -17.91 -8.53
C THR A 95 -19.78 -17.95 -8.79
N GLY A 96 -20.33 -19.14 -9.03
CA GLY A 96 -21.76 -19.29 -9.31
C GLY A 96 -22.67 -19.24 -8.08
N ALA A 97 -23.97 -19.06 -8.32
CA ALA A 97 -25.13 -19.18 -7.42
C ALA A 97 -24.87 -19.10 -5.88
N PRO A 98 -25.09 -17.91 -5.26
CA PRO A 98 -25.35 -16.63 -5.93
C PRO A 98 -24.11 -16.18 -6.70
N ASP A 99 -24.32 -15.58 -7.88
CA ASP A 99 -23.22 -15.14 -8.74
C ASP A 99 -22.45 -14.00 -8.07
N ARG A 100 -21.16 -14.22 -7.83
CA ARG A 100 -20.27 -13.24 -7.18
C ARG A 100 -19.01 -13.05 -7.99
N LEU A 101 -18.56 -11.81 -8.01
CA LEU A 101 -17.31 -11.43 -8.64
C LEU A 101 -16.29 -11.02 -7.57
N THR A 102 -15.13 -11.66 -7.57
CA THR A 102 -14.00 -11.29 -6.73
C THR A 102 -12.92 -10.67 -7.60
N ILE A 103 -12.62 -9.39 -7.36
CA ILE A 103 -11.53 -8.68 -8.02
C ILE A 103 -10.37 -8.58 -7.04
N ARG A 104 -9.25 -9.20 -7.38
CA ARG A 104 -8.01 -9.13 -6.62
C ARG A 104 -7.03 -8.20 -7.33
N ALA A 105 -6.67 -7.12 -6.63
CA ALA A 105 -5.71 -6.14 -7.09
C ALA A 105 -4.53 -6.05 -6.12
N ARG A 106 -3.34 -5.77 -6.64
CA ARG A 106 -2.12 -5.67 -5.85
C ARG A 106 -1.46 -4.32 -6.08
N SER A 107 -0.84 -3.74 -5.05
CA SER A 107 0.01 -2.55 -5.28
C SER A 107 1.17 -2.90 -6.22
N ALA A 108 1.76 -1.88 -6.84
CA ALA A 108 2.81 -2.06 -7.85
C ALA A 108 3.83 -3.13 -7.42
N ASP A 109 3.91 -4.19 -8.22
CA ASP A 109 4.71 -5.34 -7.90
C ASP A 109 6.17 -5.10 -8.31
N PHE A 110 6.96 -4.54 -7.41
CA PHE A 110 8.40 -4.40 -7.60
C PHE A 110 9.15 -5.72 -7.44
N ARG A 111 8.45 -6.86 -7.20
CA ARG A 111 9.07 -8.18 -6.97
C ARG A 111 9.98 -8.60 -8.12
N GLU A 112 9.61 -8.40 -9.39
CA GLU A 112 10.48 -8.90 -10.48
C GLU A 112 11.87 -8.27 -10.45
N THR A 113 11.94 -6.94 -10.31
CA THR A 113 13.23 -6.26 -10.34
C THR A 113 13.95 -6.32 -8.99
N LEU A 114 13.23 -6.20 -7.86
CA LEU A 114 13.84 -6.23 -6.52
C LEU A 114 14.23 -7.63 -6.05
N ASN A 115 13.61 -8.70 -6.56
CA ASN A 115 13.97 -10.08 -6.22
C ASN A 115 15.04 -10.66 -7.15
N THR A 116 15.44 -9.94 -8.19
CA THR A 116 16.59 -10.33 -9.01
C THR A 116 17.85 -10.35 -8.14
N ARG A 117 18.48 -11.53 -8.01
CA ARG A 117 19.70 -11.72 -7.24
C ARG A 117 20.88 -11.04 -7.92
N ARG A 118 21.78 -10.48 -7.12
CA ARG A 118 22.95 -9.73 -7.60
C ARG A 118 24.16 -10.02 -6.76
N GLU A 119 25.30 -9.69 -7.36
CA GLU A 119 26.60 -9.64 -6.71
C GLU A 119 27.14 -8.22 -6.78
N LYS A 120 27.37 -7.62 -5.62
CA LYS A 120 27.99 -6.30 -5.50
C LYS A 120 28.60 -6.10 -4.13
N SER A 121 29.81 -5.56 -4.10
CA SER A 121 30.43 -5.14 -2.86
C SER A 121 30.30 -3.64 -2.65
N TRP A 122 29.92 -3.23 -1.45
CA TRP A 122 29.74 -1.83 -1.05
C TRP A 122 30.83 -1.48 -0.05
N HIS A 123 31.72 -0.55 -0.41
CA HIS A 123 32.87 -0.17 0.42
C HIS A 123 32.93 1.34 0.57
N LYS A 124 33.33 1.82 1.76
CA LYS A 124 33.54 3.24 2.06
C LYS A 124 32.40 4.13 1.53
N THR A 125 31.17 3.69 1.75
CA THR A 125 29.96 4.37 1.29
C THR A 125 29.05 4.68 2.49
N THR A 126 27.89 5.27 2.23
CA THR A 126 26.88 5.53 3.26
C THR A 126 25.60 4.77 2.98
N VAL A 127 24.78 4.56 4.00
CA VAL A 127 23.43 3.99 3.83
C VAL A 127 22.62 4.81 2.83
N GLY A 128 22.75 6.15 2.83
CA GLY A 128 22.07 7.00 1.87
C GLY A 128 22.46 6.75 0.43
N GLU A 129 23.75 6.59 0.14
CA GLU A 129 24.24 6.28 -1.21
C GLU A 129 23.77 4.91 -1.70
N VAL A 130 23.83 3.90 -0.82
CA VAL A 130 23.36 2.54 -1.10
C VAL A 130 21.87 2.55 -1.46
N VAL A 131 21.04 3.16 -0.61
CA VAL A 131 19.59 3.24 -0.81
C VAL A 131 19.26 4.06 -2.06
N LYS A 132 19.98 5.16 -2.33
CA LYS A 132 19.81 6.01 -3.51
C LYS A 132 20.08 5.25 -4.80
N GLU A 133 21.17 4.48 -4.85
CA GLU A 133 21.52 3.71 -6.05
C GLU A 133 20.48 2.62 -6.34
N ILE A 134 20.05 1.90 -5.31
CA ILE A 134 19.02 0.86 -5.47
C ILE A 134 17.68 1.50 -5.88
N ALA A 135 17.29 2.63 -5.27
CA ALA A 135 16.08 3.34 -5.65
C ALA A 135 16.10 3.76 -7.13
N ALA A 136 17.21 4.34 -7.60
CA ALA A 136 17.38 4.77 -8.98
C ALA A 136 17.27 3.59 -9.97
N ARG A 137 17.87 2.44 -9.63
CA ARG A 137 17.81 1.21 -10.44
C ARG A 137 16.38 0.74 -10.67
N HIS A 138 15.51 0.88 -9.66
CA HIS A 138 14.11 0.45 -9.71
C HIS A 138 13.14 1.59 -10.03
N LYS A 139 13.64 2.75 -10.46
CA LYS A 139 12.83 3.95 -10.75
C LYS A 139 11.94 4.38 -9.57
N LEU A 140 12.42 4.13 -8.36
CA LEU A 140 11.76 4.49 -7.11
C LEU A 140 12.27 5.84 -6.61
N LYS A 141 11.37 6.60 -5.99
CA LYS A 141 11.76 7.83 -5.26
C LYS A 141 12.31 7.43 -3.90
N MET A 142 13.48 7.92 -3.53
CA MET A 142 14.06 7.65 -2.22
C MET A 142 13.36 8.48 -1.13
N ALA A 143 12.89 7.82 -0.07
CA ALA A 143 12.34 8.44 1.12
C ALA A 143 13.11 7.94 2.36
N LEU A 144 14.21 8.62 2.66
CA LEU A 144 15.19 8.23 3.67
C LEU A 144 15.14 9.16 4.89
N GLY A 145 15.18 8.58 6.09
CA GLY A 145 15.33 9.35 7.33
C GLY A 145 16.70 10.06 7.39
N LYS A 146 16.71 11.35 7.72
CA LYS A 146 17.96 12.16 7.78
C LYS A 146 19.00 11.58 8.74
N ASP A 147 18.56 10.88 9.79
CA ASP A 147 19.41 10.22 10.79
C ASP A 147 20.14 8.97 10.29
N LEU A 148 19.72 8.44 9.14
CA LEU A 148 20.31 7.24 8.51
C LEU A 148 21.16 7.57 7.28
N SER A 149 20.96 8.73 6.64
CA SER A 149 21.66 9.10 5.41
C SER A 149 23.18 9.04 5.53
N ASP A 150 23.73 9.62 6.59
CA ASP A 150 25.18 9.77 6.76
C ASP A 150 25.82 8.60 7.53
N LYS A 151 25.06 7.50 7.75
CA LYS A 151 25.59 6.34 8.46
C LYS A 151 26.61 5.63 7.58
N PRO A 152 27.86 5.47 8.06
CA PRO A 152 28.91 4.86 7.26
C PRO A 152 28.66 3.37 7.11
N VAL A 153 28.97 2.87 5.92
CA VAL A 153 29.05 1.46 5.55
C VAL A 153 30.51 1.21 5.20
N GLU A 154 31.27 0.65 6.15
CA GLU A 154 32.70 0.36 5.95
C GLU A 154 32.90 -0.64 4.82
N HIS A 155 32.22 -1.78 4.94
CA HIS A 155 32.19 -2.85 3.95
C HIS A 155 30.94 -3.71 4.14
N ILE A 156 30.21 -4.00 3.06
CA ILE A 156 29.12 -4.99 3.06
C ILE A 156 28.96 -5.58 1.67
N ASP A 157 28.87 -6.90 1.59
CA ASP A 157 28.66 -7.59 0.32
C ASP A 157 27.18 -7.94 0.14
N GLN A 158 26.67 -7.72 -1.06
CA GLN A 158 25.45 -8.28 -1.60
C GLN A 158 25.85 -9.49 -2.44
N THR A 159 25.83 -10.70 -1.88
CA THR A 159 26.33 -11.91 -2.55
C THR A 159 25.20 -12.84 -2.90
N ASN A 160 24.90 -13.00 -4.20
CA ASN A 160 23.75 -13.73 -4.70
C ASN A 160 22.45 -13.33 -3.97
N GLU A 161 22.34 -12.06 -3.63
CA GLU A 161 21.28 -11.51 -2.79
C GLU A 161 20.49 -10.49 -3.60
N SER A 162 19.17 -10.53 -3.47
CA SER A 162 18.31 -9.57 -4.16
C SER A 162 18.38 -8.19 -3.51
N ASP A 163 18.09 -7.14 -4.27
CA ASP A 163 18.09 -5.77 -3.73
C ASP A 163 17.09 -5.61 -2.57
N GLY A 164 15.93 -6.29 -2.66
CA GLY A 164 14.95 -6.32 -1.59
C GLY A 164 15.50 -6.99 -0.32
N SER A 165 16.08 -8.19 -0.44
CA SER A 165 16.68 -8.90 0.71
C SER A 165 17.81 -8.09 1.33
N PHE A 166 18.70 -7.55 0.49
CA PHE A 166 19.83 -6.74 0.92
C PHE A 166 19.37 -5.49 1.68
N LEU A 167 18.36 -4.78 1.18
CA LEU A 167 17.78 -3.62 1.86
C LEU A 167 17.13 -3.99 3.20
N MET A 168 16.45 -5.15 3.30
CA MET A 168 15.91 -5.62 4.59
C MET A 168 17.02 -5.94 5.60
N ARG A 169 18.10 -6.58 5.15
CA ARG A 169 19.25 -6.91 5.98
C ARG A 169 19.98 -5.64 6.44
N LEU A 170 20.22 -4.71 5.53
CA LEU A 170 20.80 -3.39 5.83
C LEU A 170 19.91 -2.63 6.82
N ALA A 171 18.59 -2.58 6.58
CA ALA A 171 17.66 -1.92 7.49
C ALA A 171 17.74 -2.49 8.91
N ARG A 172 17.76 -3.82 9.04
CA ARG A 172 17.91 -4.49 10.34
C ARG A 172 19.21 -4.10 11.05
N GLN A 173 20.34 -4.04 10.33
CA GLN A 173 21.65 -3.68 10.89
C GLN A 173 21.68 -2.25 11.46
N TYR A 174 20.92 -1.33 10.86
CA TYR A 174 20.85 0.08 11.28
C TYR A 174 19.58 0.42 12.10
N GLY A 175 18.80 -0.57 12.54
CA GLY A 175 17.57 -0.35 13.32
C GLY A 175 16.46 0.39 12.54
N ALA A 176 16.43 0.17 11.24
CA ALA A 176 15.50 0.76 10.30
C ALA A 176 14.53 -0.28 9.73
N ILE A 177 13.53 0.21 9.00
CA ILE A 177 12.60 -0.56 8.19
C ILE A 177 12.74 -0.09 6.74
N ALA A 178 12.83 -1.04 5.82
CA ALA A 178 12.75 -0.80 4.39
C ALA A 178 11.38 -1.26 3.85
N SER A 179 10.72 -0.44 3.06
CA SER A 179 9.52 -0.85 2.31
C SER A 179 9.31 -0.01 1.06
N VAL A 180 8.50 -0.49 0.12
CA VAL A 180 8.09 0.31 -1.04
C VAL A 180 6.62 0.66 -0.92
N LYS A 181 6.30 1.95 -0.94
CA LYS A 181 4.92 2.44 -0.88
C LYS A 181 4.72 3.59 -1.87
N ASN A 182 3.72 3.45 -2.73
CA ASN A 182 3.33 4.48 -3.69
C ASN A 182 4.52 5.00 -4.54
N GLY A 183 5.35 4.09 -5.05
CA GLY A 183 6.54 4.43 -5.85
C GLY A 183 7.71 5.05 -5.05
N ASN A 184 7.65 5.04 -3.71
CA ASN A 184 8.73 5.49 -2.85
C ASN A 184 9.39 4.31 -2.14
N LEU A 185 10.72 4.24 -2.18
CA LEU A 185 11.52 3.37 -1.32
C LEU A 185 11.71 4.07 0.03
N LEU A 186 10.97 3.62 1.02
CA LEU A 186 11.05 4.07 2.41
C LEU A 186 12.19 3.35 3.11
N PHE A 187 13.10 4.11 3.71
CA PHE A 187 14.12 3.58 4.60
C PHE A 187 14.18 4.47 5.85
N ILE A 188 13.48 4.07 6.90
CA ILE A 188 13.21 4.92 8.07
C ILE A 188 13.48 4.16 9.37
N ARG A 189 13.88 4.88 10.41
CA ARG A 189 14.12 4.25 11.70
C ARG A 189 12.81 3.76 12.31
N GLN A 190 12.85 2.55 12.88
CA GLN A 190 11.68 1.99 13.56
C GLN A 190 11.32 2.80 14.82
N GLY A 191 10.02 3.02 15.04
CA GLY A 191 9.51 3.50 16.33
C GLY A 191 9.71 4.98 16.66
N GLN A 192 10.23 5.82 15.76
CA GLN A 192 10.45 7.25 16.06
C GLN A 192 9.18 8.12 16.02
N GLY A 193 8.03 7.60 15.57
CA GLY A 193 6.83 8.41 15.39
C GLY A 193 7.03 9.57 14.42
N LYS A 194 7.93 9.43 13.44
CA LYS A 194 8.24 10.44 12.42
C LYS A 194 8.06 9.85 11.03
N SER A 195 7.62 10.68 10.09
CA SER A 195 7.63 10.36 8.66
C SER A 195 9.06 10.30 8.11
N ALA A 196 9.22 9.78 6.89
CA ALA A 196 10.52 9.78 6.19
C ALA A 196 11.12 11.19 6.04
N THR A 197 10.28 12.23 5.97
CA THR A 197 10.72 13.64 5.92
C THR A 197 11.11 14.21 7.29
N GLY A 198 11.04 13.41 8.37
CA GLY A 198 11.34 13.83 9.74
C GLY A 198 10.19 14.54 10.46
N LYS A 199 9.06 14.81 9.79
CA LYS A 199 7.87 15.39 10.42
C LYS A 199 7.27 14.42 11.44
N PRO A 200 6.92 14.86 12.67
CA PRO A 200 6.21 14.04 13.63
C PRO A 200 4.90 13.49 13.02
N LEU A 201 4.63 12.22 13.27
CA LEU A 201 3.34 11.62 12.95
C LEU A 201 2.29 12.17 13.91
N PRO A 202 1.07 12.45 13.44
CA PRO A 202 0.00 12.96 14.30
C PRO A 202 -0.32 11.91 15.37
N VAL A 203 -0.44 12.37 16.63
CA VAL A 203 -0.92 11.53 17.73
C VAL A 203 -2.42 11.37 17.57
N ILE A 204 -2.90 10.13 17.54
CA ILE A 204 -4.32 9.81 17.49
C ILE A 204 -4.74 9.30 18.87
N THR A 205 -5.66 10.02 19.51
CA THR A 205 -6.31 9.56 20.74
C THR A 205 -7.41 8.57 20.36
N ILE A 206 -7.24 7.30 20.77
CA ILE A 206 -8.29 6.30 20.63
C ILE A 206 -9.28 6.51 21.79
N THR A 207 -10.44 7.07 21.50
CA THR A 207 -11.56 7.12 22.43
C THR A 207 -12.33 5.80 22.32
N ARG A 208 -12.39 5.06 23.42
CA ARG A 208 -13.21 3.85 23.54
C ARG A 208 -14.65 4.22 23.91
#